data_AF-A0A9C8GN67-F1
#
_entry.id   AF-A0A9C8GN67-F1
#
_cell.length_a   1.000
_cell.length_b   1.000
_cell.length_c   1.000
_cell.angle_alpha   90.00
_cell.angle_beta   90.00
_cell.angle_gamma   90.00
#
_symmetry.space_group_name_H-M   'P 1'
#
loop_
_entity.id
_entity.type
_entity.pdbx_description
1 polymer ?
#
loop_
_entity_poly.entity_id
_entity_poly.type
_entity_poly.pdbx_seq_one_letter_code
_entity_poly.pdbx_strand_id
1 'polypeptide(L)' 'VGAQVTYQGVRYECLQAHYSLPGWEPVNVPALWRPL' A
#
# COMPACT_ATOMS: atom_id res chain seq x y z
N VAL A 1 10.49 -2.83 0.64
CA VAL A 1 9.69 -3.36 1.77
C VAL A 1 9.81 -2.37 2.91
N GLY A 2 8.70 -1.94 3.53
CA GLY A 2 8.70 -0.90 4.58
C GLY A 2 8.45 0.54 4.10
N ALA A 3 8.07 0.74 2.83
CA ALA A 3 7.66 2.05 2.35
C ALA A 3 6.29 2.40 2.92
N GLN A 4 6.07 3.65 3.33
CA GLN A 4 4.78 4.12 3.83
C GLN A 4 4.13 5.06 2.82
N VAL A 5 2.87 4.83 2.52
CA VAL A 5 2.06 5.68 1.64
C VAL A 5 0.80 6.12 2.37
N THR A 6 0.28 7.29 2.04
CA THR A 6 -1.01 7.76 2.54
C THR A 6 -2.01 7.72 1.40
N TYR A 7 -3.11 6.99 1.57
CA TYR A 7 -4.18 6.87 0.60
C TYR A 7 -5.51 7.17 1.28
N GLN A 8 -6.27 8.14 0.74
CA GLN A 8 -7.55 8.61 1.29
C GLN A 8 -7.49 8.96 2.80
N GLY A 9 -6.37 9.51 3.26
CA GLY A 9 -6.18 9.88 4.67
C GLY A 9 -5.77 8.74 5.60
N VAL A 10 -5.68 7.50 5.10
CA VAL A 10 -5.19 6.33 5.85
C VAL A 10 -3.75 6.05 5.45
N ARG A 11 -2.89 5.73 6.42
CA ARG A 11 -1.51 5.31 6.16
C ARG A 11 -1.47 3.81 5.91
N TYR A 12 -0.64 3.42 4.96
CA TYR A 12 -0.39 2.02 4.62
C TYR A 12 1.10 1.77 4.53
N GLU A 13 1.51 0.59 4.95
CA GLU A 13 2.86 0.08 4.86
C GLU A 13 2.97 -0.99 3.76
N CYS A 14 4.00 -0.86 2.92
CA CYS A 14 4.34 -1.81 1.87
C CYS A 14 4.95 -3.08 2.47
N LEU A 15 4.20 -4.19 2.41
CA LEU A 15 4.64 -5.51 2.89
C LEU A 15 5.60 -6.19 1.91
N GLN A 16 5.42 -5.98 0.61
CA GLN A 16 6.25 -6.58 -0.44
C GLN A 16 6.86 -5.49 -1.32
N ALA A 17 8.08 -5.73 -1.84
CA ALA A 17 8.69 -4.83 -2.81
C ALA A 17 7.91 -4.88 -4.13
N HIS A 18 7.30 -3.75 -4.49
CA HIS A 18 6.60 -3.56 -5.75
C HIS A 18 6.61 -2.09 -6.16
N TYR A 19 6.20 -1.81 -7.39
CA TYR A 19 5.99 -0.44 -7.88
C TYR A 19 4.52 -0.06 -7.73
N SER A 20 4.23 1.15 -7.26
CA SER A 20 2.87 1.67 -7.30
C SER A 20 2.43 1.82 -8.75
N LEU A 21 1.43 1.04 -9.13
CA LEU A 21 0.77 1.07 -10.42
C LEU A 21 -0.71 1.43 -10.21
N PRO A 22 -1.36 2.06 -11.20
CA PRO A 22 -2.82 2.25 -11.17
C PRO A 22 -3.52 0.90 -10.99
N GLY A 23 -4.46 0.80 -10.04
CA GLY A 23 -5.13 -0.45 -9.68
C GLY A 23 -4.47 -1.24 -8.54
N TRP A 24 -3.28 -0.84 -8.08
CA TRP A 24 -2.59 -1.43 -6.92
C TRP A 24 -2.73 -0.56 -5.66
N GLU A 25 -3.87 0.13 -5.54
CA GLU A 25 -4.19 0.91 -4.36
C GLU A 25 -4.33 -0.01 -3.14
N PRO A 26 -4.02 0.47 -1.93
CA PRO A 26 -4.09 -0.33 -0.71
C PRO A 26 -5.43 -1.02 -0.46
N VAL A 27 -6.51 -0.44 -0.96
CA VAL A 27 -7.87 -1.00 -0.90
C VAL A 27 -8.09 -2.20 -1.84
N ASN A 28 -7.37 -2.26 -2.96
CA ASN A 28 -7.56 -3.29 -3.98
C ASN A 28 -6.66 -4.52 -3.73
N VAL A 29 -5.51 -4.34 -3.08
CA VAL A 29 -4.51 -5.40 -2.88
C VAL A 29 -4.00 -5.47 -1.43
N PRO A 30 -4.84 -5.95 -0.48
CA PRO A 30 -4.48 -6.04 0.95
C PRO A 30 -3.31 -7.00 1.24
N ALA A 31 -2.94 -7.87 0.29
CA ALA A 31 -1.75 -8.71 0.42
C ALA A 31 -0.44 -7.91 0.30
N LEU A 32 -0.45 -6.76 -0.39
CA LEU A 32 0.72 -5.91 -0.60
C LEU A 32 0.84 -4.78 0.44
N TRP A 33 -0.27 -4.42 1.07
CA TRP A 33 -0.39 -3.25 1.93
C TRP A 33 -0.97 -3.59 3.29
N ARG A 34 -0.38 -3.05 4.35
CA ARG A 34 -0.92 -3.13 5.71
C ARG A 34 -1.38 -1.75 6.19
N PRO A 35 -2.64 -1.57 6.63
CA PRO A 35 -3.05 -0.32 7.26
C PRO A 35 -2.27 -0.09 8.56
N LEU A 36 -1.83 1.16 8.77
CA LEU A 36 -1.25 1.65 10.02
C LEU A 36 -2.32 2.33 10.88
#